data_AF-A0A6H9YGS8-F1
#
_entry.id   AF-A0A6H9YGS8-F1
#
_cell.length_a   1.000
_cell.length_b   1.000
_cell.length_c   1.000
_cell.angle_alpha   90.00
_cell.angle_beta   90.00
_cell.angle_gamma   90.00
#
_symmetry.space_group_name_H-M   'P 1'
#
loop_
_entity.id
_entity.type
_entity.pdbx_description
1 polymer ?
#
loop_
_entity_poly.entity_id
_entity_poly.type
_entity_poly.pdbx_seq_one_letter_code
_entity_poly.pdbx_strand_id
1 'polypeptide(L)'
;MNPSVSDETLHAFVDGELDVADREVLTARMQTDTELARRVCAVRTLRDMVKLAYAEPPAAAPQHTVRLRERIVRRCALGCFVLFAGLIVGWMLRGMESPVMATLAPVLHDTALQPVSLAREPDPNRILLHLDSSKPERMQGALDQADRLLTEADRKGRPMQLEIVANSYGLDLLRAGNPYAERIERIGRRHANVQWVACSQTIARLNSQGQTVTLLPAARTAPTAIGEIVTRLQQGWTYIRV
;
A
#
# COMPACT_ATOMS: atom_id res chain seq x y z
N MET A 1 -44.16 -37.22 24.83
CA MET A 1 -42.71 -37.27 24.58
C MET A 1 -42.11 -36.01 25.21
N ASN A 2 -41.39 -36.14 26.32
CA ASN A 2 -40.76 -34.98 26.95
C ASN A 2 -39.56 -34.53 26.11
N PRO A 3 -39.37 -33.22 25.84
CA PRO A 3 -38.23 -32.75 25.08
C PRO A 3 -36.93 -33.15 25.78
N SER A 4 -36.08 -33.89 25.08
CA SER A 4 -34.78 -34.34 25.60
C SER A 4 -33.89 -33.13 25.89
N VAL A 5 -33.27 -33.11 27.07
CA VAL A 5 -32.28 -32.07 27.42
C VAL A 5 -31.06 -32.19 26.50
N SER A 6 -30.64 -31.07 25.92
CA SER A 6 -29.46 -30.91 25.05
C SER A 6 -28.16 -31.16 25.80
N ASP A 7 -27.14 -31.67 25.10
CA ASP A 7 -25.84 -32.00 25.70
C ASP A 7 -25.10 -30.73 26.17
N GLU A 8 -25.28 -29.60 25.48
CA GLU A 8 -24.71 -28.30 25.86
C GLU A 8 -25.18 -27.87 27.26
N THR A 9 -26.46 -28.08 27.55
CA THR A 9 -27.07 -27.77 28.86
C THR A 9 -26.55 -28.70 29.96
N LEU A 10 -26.30 -29.98 29.63
CA LEU A 10 -25.71 -30.93 30.57
C LEU A 10 -24.26 -30.60 30.91
N HIS A 11 -23.46 -30.25 29.90
CA HIS A 11 -22.08 -29.81 30.09
C HIS A 11 -22.02 -28.52 30.90
N ALA A 12 -22.81 -27.50 30.54
CA ALA A 12 -22.91 -26.26 31.32
C ALA A 12 -23.34 -26.51 32.78
N PHE A 13 -24.28 -27.43 33.02
CA PHE A 13 -24.68 -27.82 34.37
C PHE A 13 -23.53 -28.45 35.18
N VAL A 14 -22.76 -29.34 34.56
CA VAL A 14 -21.63 -30.06 35.18
C VAL A 14 -20.42 -29.15 35.42
N ASP A 15 -20.20 -28.19 34.54
CA ASP A 15 -19.11 -27.21 34.64
C ASP A 15 -19.45 -26.05 35.58
N GLY A 16 -20.74 -25.87 35.93
CA GLY A 16 -21.21 -24.82 36.85
C GLY A 16 -21.61 -23.53 36.15
N GLU A 17 -21.67 -23.52 34.82
CA GLU A 17 -21.93 -22.37 33.95
C GLU A 17 -23.42 -22.21 33.57
N LEU A 18 -24.29 -23.11 34.05
CA LEU A 18 -25.75 -22.97 33.85
C LEU A 18 -26.34 -21.95 34.83
N ASP A 19 -27.33 -21.17 34.40
CA ASP A 19 -27.95 -20.16 35.26
C ASP A 19 -28.72 -20.79 36.45
N VAL A 20 -29.03 -20.00 37.49
CA VAL A 20 -29.64 -20.52 38.72
C VAL A 20 -31.03 -21.09 38.49
N ALA A 21 -31.85 -20.47 37.63
CA ALA A 21 -33.23 -20.89 37.38
C ALA A 21 -33.28 -22.21 36.60
N ASP A 22 -32.47 -22.35 35.56
CA ASP A 22 -32.33 -23.55 34.75
C ASP A 22 -31.70 -24.69 35.55
N ARG A 23 -30.75 -24.39 36.45
CA ARG A 23 -30.19 -25.38 37.38
C ARG A 23 -31.24 -25.96 38.32
N GLU A 24 -32.13 -25.13 38.86
CA GLU A 24 -33.23 -25.59 39.73
C GLU A 24 -34.19 -26.49 38.96
N VAL A 25 -34.61 -26.08 37.77
CA VAL A 25 -35.49 -26.85 36.87
C VAL A 25 -34.85 -28.19 36.51
N LEU A 26 -33.57 -28.19 36.13
CA LEU A 26 -32.86 -29.41 35.74
C LEU A 26 -32.68 -30.35 36.95
N THR A 27 -32.41 -29.82 38.13
CA THR A 27 -32.27 -30.61 39.36
C THR A 27 -33.58 -31.26 39.77
N ALA A 28 -34.70 -30.53 39.71
CA ALA A 28 -36.03 -31.08 39.96
C ALA A 28 -36.39 -32.18 38.94
N ARG A 29 -36.03 -31.97 37.67
CA ARG A 29 -36.25 -32.95 36.60
C ARG A 29 -35.45 -34.23 36.79
N MET A 30 -34.19 -34.14 37.26
CA MET A 30 -33.36 -35.30 37.58
C MET A 30 -33.94 -36.20 38.70
N GLN A 31 -34.82 -35.67 39.56
CA GLN A 31 -35.48 -36.48 40.62
C GLN A 31 -36.57 -37.41 40.05
N THR A 32 -37.14 -37.06 38.90
CA THR A 32 -38.21 -37.83 38.25
C THR A 32 -37.72 -38.63 37.05
N ASP A 33 -36.64 -38.18 36.40
CA ASP A 33 -36.07 -38.77 35.19
C ASP A 33 -34.72 -39.46 35.49
N THR A 34 -34.77 -40.80 35.62
CA THR A 34 -33.58 -41.63 35.90
C THR A 34 -32.62 -41.70 34.71
N GLU A 35 -33.09 -41.49 33.48
CA GLU A 35 -32.27 -41.45 32.28
C GLU A 35 -31.40 -40.18 32.27
N LEU A 36 -32.01 -39.04 32.57
CA LEU A 36 -31.33 -37.76 32.70
C LEU A 36 -30.28 -37.79 33.83
N ALA A 37 -30.62 -38.37 34.98
CA ALA A 37 -29.69 -38.52 36.10
C ALA A 37 -28.45 -39.35 35.70
N ARG A 38 -28.65 -40.43 34.92
CA ARG A 38 -27.53 -41.27 34.43
C ARG A 38 -26.63 -40.52 33.46
N ARG A 39 -27.20 -39.72 32.54
CA ARG A 39 -26.43 -38.88 31.61
C ARG A 39 -25.57 -37.85 32.34
N VAL A 40 -26.12 -37.15 33.33
CA VAL A 40 -25.36 -36.20 34.16
C VAL A 40 -24.23 -36.88 34.93
N CYS A 41 -24.49 -38.07 35.47
CA CYS A 41 -23.47 -38.85 36.17
C CYS A 41 -22.32 -39.23 35.24
N ALA A 42 -22.60 -39.70 34.01
CA ALA A 42 -21.59 -40.04 33.02
C ALA A 42 -20.69 -38.85 32.66
N VAL A 43 -21.27 -37.66 32.44
CA VAL A 43 -20.50 -36.45 32.14
C VAL A 43 -19.60 -36.03 33.31
N ARG A 44 -20.09 -36.13 34.56
CA ARG A 44 -19.27 -35.86 35.76
C ARG A 44 -18.10 -36.83 35.88
N THR A 45 -18.34 -38.12 35.70
CA THR A 45 -17.29 -39.15 35.74
C THR A 45 -16.23 -38.89 34.67
N LEU A 46 -16.63 -38.54 33.43
CA LEU A 46 -15.70 -38.20 32.36
C LEU A 46 -14.82 -37.01 32.73
N ARG A 47 -15.43 -35.92 33.23
CA ARG A 47 -14.70 -34.72 33.67
C ARG A 47 -13.67 -35.07 34.73
N ASP A 48 -14.04 -35.88 35.71
CA ASP A 48 -13.16 -36.25 36.81
C ASP A 48 -12.01 -37.18 36.34
N MET A 49 -12.29 -38.11 35.41
CA MET A 49 -11.24 -38.93 34.77
C MET A 49 -10.22 -38.09 34.00
N VAL A 50 -10.68 -37.10 33.23
CA VAL A 50 -9.79 -36.20 32.48
C VAL A 50 -8.95 -35.35 33.44
N LYS A 51 -9.55 -34.81 34.51
CA LYS A 51 -8.81 -34.04 35.53
C LYS A 51 -7.72 -34.87 36.19
N LEU A 52 -7.99 -36.15 36.49
CA LEU A 52 -7.00 -37.06 37.05
C LEU A 52 -5.88 -37.39 36.07
N ALA A 53 -6.21 -37.64 34.79
CA ALA A 53 -5.22 -37.93 33.76
C ALA A 53 -4.26 -36.76 33.49
N TYR A 54 -4.70 -35.52 33.71
CA TYR A 54 -3.91 -34.31 33.55
C TYR A 54 -3.35 -33.74 34.87
N ALA A 55 -3.49 -34.45 35.99
CA ALA A 55 -2.92 -34.01 37.26
C ALA A 55 -1.38 -33.94 37.21
N GLU A 56 -0.76 -34.86 36.47
CA GLU A 56 0.67 -34.84 36.17
C GLU A 56 0.85 -34.89 34.64
N PRO A 57 0.92 -33.72 33.97
CA PRO A 57 1.17 -33.71 32.54
C PRO A 57 2.56 -34.31 32.26
N PRO A 58 2.72 -35.11 31.18
CA PRO A 58 4.01 -35.69 30.84
C PRO A 58 5.05 -34.57 30.68
N ALA A 59 6.20 -34.75 31.31
CA ALA A 59 7.30 -33.79 31.23
C ALA A 59 7.61 -33.49 29.77
N ALA A 60 7.60 -32.21 29.40
CA ALA A 60 7.97 -31.79 28.06
C ALA A 60 9.38 -32.28 27.75
N ALA A 61 9.54 -33.00 26.64
CA ALA A 61 10.86 -33.46 26.21
C ALA A 61 11.82 -32.26 26.10
N PRO A 62 13.09 -32.40 26.54
CA PRO A 62 14.05 -31.30 26.47
C PRO A 62 14.23 -30.87 25.01
N GLN A 63 13.79 -29.65 24.72
CA GLN A 63 13.89 -29.09 23.38
C GLN A 63 15.36 -28.75 23.07
N HIS A 64 15.84 -29.17 21.89
CA HIS A 64 17.18 -28.91 21.32
C HIS A 64 17.45 -27.41 21.04
N THR A 65 17.28 -26.53 22.01
CA THR A 65 17.42 -25.07 21.85
C THR A 65 18.87 -24.63 21.69
N VAL A 66 19.82 -25.37 22.25
CA VAL A 66 21.26 -25.00 22.25
C VAL A 66 21.87 -25.06 20.84
N ARG A 67 21.52 -26.08 20.02
CA ARG A 67 22.07 -26.24 18.65
C ARG A 67 21.56 -25.19 17.66
N LEU A 68 20.40 -24.60 17.90
CA LEU A 68 19.83 -23.58 17.01
C LEU A 68 20.54 -22.24 17.20
N ARG A 69 20.88 -21.88 18.45
CA ARG A 69 21.56 -20.63 18.80
C ARG A 69 22.95 -20.53 18.17
N GLU A 70 23.74 -21.60 18.20
CA GLU A 70 25.07 -21.61 17.55
C GLU A 70 24.98 -21.49 16.02
N ARG A 71 23.99 -22.16 15.39
CA ARG A 71 23.77 -22.03 13.94
C ARG A 71 23.32 -20.63 13.54
N ILE A 72 22.49 -19.98 14.36
CA ILE A 72 22.04 -18.60 14.11
C ILE A 72 23.21 -17.63 14.27
N VAL A 73 24.00 -17.74 15.35
CA VAL A 73 25.19 -16.88 15.57
C VAL A 73 26.20 -17.03 14.44
N ARG A 74 26.47 -18.26 13.97
CA ARG A 74 27.39 -18.51 12.85
C ARG A 74 26.87 -17.96 11.52
N ARG A 75 25.55 -17.97 11.28
CA ARG A 75 24.92 -17.37 10.09
C ARG A 75 24.95 -15.86 10.13
N CYS A 76 24.71 -15.25 11.29
CA CYS A 76 24.80 -13.80 11.46
C CYS A 76 26.25 -13.30 11.27
N ALA A 77 27.24 -14.03 11.79
CA ALA A 77 28.65 -13.69 11.59
C ALA A 77 29.05 -13.69 10.10
N LEU A 78 28.58 -14.67 9.32
CA LEU A 78 28.82 -14.72 7.87
C LEU A 78 28.15 -13.54 7.14
N GLY A 79 26.90 -13.20 7.51
CA GLY A 79 26.18 -12.06 6.94
C GLY A 79 26.87 -10.72 7.20
N CYS A 80 27.35 -10.49 8.43
CA CYS A 80 28.11 -9.29 8.77
C CYS A 80 29.39 -9.17 7.95
N PHE A 81 30.09 -10.28 7.69
CA PHE A 81 31.30 -10.28 6.90
C PHE A 81 31.03 -9.90 5.42
N VAL A 82 29.96 -10.42 4.82
CA VAL A 82 29.55 -10.07 3.45
C VAL A 82 29.17 -8.58 3.35
N LEU A 83 28.45 -8.05 4.34
CA LEU A 83 28.07 -6.64 4.36
C LEU A 83 29.29 -5.71 4.49
N PHE A 84 30.24 -6.04 5.37
CA PHE A 84 31.49 -5.27 5.51
C PHE A 84 32.36 -5.35 4.25
N ALA A 85 32.50 -6.52 3.64
CA ALA A 85 33.22 -6.67 2.38
C ALA A 85 32.56 -5.85 1.26
N GLY A 86 31.23 -5.87 1.15
CA GLY A 86 30.48 -5.05 0.19
C GLY A 86 30.63 -3.55 0.42
N LEU A 87 30.63 -3.11 1.68
CA LEU A 87 30.88 -1.72 2.06
C LEU A 87 32.29 -1.28 1.67
N ILE A 88 33.31 -2.09 1.97
CA ILE A 88 34.72 -1.78 1.65
C ILE A 88 34.94 -1.75 0.14
N VAL A 89 34.42 -2.74 -0.59
CA VAL A 89 34.51 -2.80 -2.07
C VAL A 89 33.76 -1.63 -2.70
N GLY A 90 32.57 -1.29 -2.22
CA GLY A 90 31.80 -0.12 -2.69
C GLY A 90 32.50 1.20 -2.39
N TRP A 91 33.19 1.32 -1.26
CA TRP A 91 34.00 2.49 -0.92
C TRP A 91 35.25 2.61 -1.79
N MET A 92 35.93 1.49 -2.09
CA MET A 92 37.09 1.48 -3.00
C MET A 92 36.69 1.79 -4.44
N LEU A 93 35.55 1.27 -4.93
CA LEU A 93 35.08 1.58 -6.28
C LEU A 93 34.67 3.04 -6.46
N ARG A 94 34.23 3.73 -5.39
CA ARG A 94 33.97 5.19 -5.43
C ARG A 94 35.20 6.04 -5.74
N GLY A 95 36.41 5.53 -5.49
CA GLY A 95 37.66 6.19 -5.86
C GLY A 95 38.08 5.97 -7.32
N MET A 96 37.42 5.06 -8.04
CA MET A 96 37.72 4.66 -9.42
C MET A 96 36.65 5.13 -10.42
N GLU A 97 35.92 6.20 -10.10
CA GLU A 97 34.95 6.83 -11.00
C GLU A 97 35.68 7.47 -12.20
N SER A 98 35.87 6.66 -13.25
CA SER A 98 36.05 7.15 -14.62
C SER A 98 34.78 7.91 -15.02
N PRO A 99 34.86 9.07 -15.69
CA PRO A 99 33.76 10.02 -15.85
C PRO A 99 32.64 9.57 -16.81
N VAL A 100 32.51 8.28 -17.10
CA VAL A 100 31.67 7.75 -18.20
C VAL A 100 30.34 7.15 -17.71
N MET A 101 30.19 6.80 -16.42
CA MET A 101 28.97 6.12 -15.91
C MET A 101 28.04 6.99 -15.04
N ALA A 102 28.34 8.28 -14.85
CA ALA A 102 27.53 9.19 -14.04
C ALA A 102 26.29 9.79 -14.77
N THR A 103 25.88 9.25 -15.92
CA THR A 103 24.77 9.82 -16.73
C THR A 103 23.41 9.17 -16.52
N LEU A 104 23.29 8.14 -15.67
CA LEU A 104 22.03 7.38 -15.49
C LEU A 104 21.56 7.14 -14.04
N ALA A 105 22.19 7.71 -13.02
CA ALA A 105 21.69 7.62 -11.64
C ALA A 105 21.90 8.97 -10.92
N PRO A 106 20.84 9.79 -10.81
CA PRO A 106 20.12 9.78 -9.55
C PRO A 106 18.61 9.89 -9.76
N VAL A 107 17.94 8.75 -9.83
CA VAL A 107 16.54 8.64 -9.41
C VAL A 107 16.55 7.64 -8.28
N LEU A 108 16.59 8.12 -7.03
CA LEU A 108 15.98 7.48 -5.85
C LEU A 108 16.35 8.29 -4.60
N HIS A 109 15.61 9.36 -4.32
CA HIS A 109 15.49 9.90 -2.95
C HIS A 109 14.04 10.31 -2.62
N ASP A 110 13.07 9.99 -3.48
CA ASP A 110 11.66 10.21 -3.16
C ASP A 110 10.85 8.96 -3.47
N THR A 111 10.41 8.26 -2.41
CA THR A 111 9.62 7.03 -2.48
C THR A 111 8.19 7.26 -2.99
N ALA A 112 7.84 8.48 -3.39
CA ALA A 112 6.52 8.85 -3.90
C ALA A 112 6.33 8.68 -5.42
N LEU A 113 7.41 8.52 -6.22
CA LEU A 113 7.34 8.56 -7.68
C LEU A 113 7.67 7.17 -8.28
N GLN A 114 6.64 6.35 -8.55
CA GLN A 114 6.81 5.05 -9.23
C GLN A 114 6.47 5.20 -10.73
N PRO A 115 7.45 5.03 -11.64
CA PRO A 115 7.19 5.05 -13.07
C PRO A 115 6.45 3.78 -13.52
N VAL A 116 5.40 3.92 -14.32
CA VAL A 116 4.65 2.80 -14.92
C VAL A 116 4.58 2.98 -16.44
N SER A 117 4.84 1.93 -17.21
CA SER A 117 4.60 1.92 -18.66
C SER A 117 3.93 0.61 -19.08
N LEU A 118 3.07 0.66 -20.09
CA LEU A 118 2.39 -0.51 -20.66
C LEU A 118 3.09 -1.04 -21.93
N ALA A 119 4.06 -0.30 -22.47
CA ALA A 119 4.83 -0.75 -23.63
C ALA A 119 5.99 -1.65 -23.21
N ARG A 120 6.35 -2.59 -24.09
CA ARG A 120 7.45 -3.54 -23.87
C ARG A 120 8.82 -2.86 -23.74
N GLU A 121 8.96 -1.71 -24.39
CA GLU A 121 10.04 -0.73 -24.18
C GLU A 121 9.40 0.65 -24.02
N PRO A 122 9.45 1.27 -22.83
CA PRO A 122 8.97 2.63 -22.64
C PRO A 122 9.82 3.59 -23.48
N ASP A 123 9.19 4.50 -24.23
CA ASP A 123 9.94 5.56 -24.91
C ASP A 123 10.52 6.49 -23.83
N PRO A 124 11.85 6.54 -23.63
CA PRO A 124 12.46 7.31 -22.56
C PRO A 124 12.28 8.82 -22.75
N ASN A 125 11.74 9.23 -23.90
CA ASN A 125 11.51 10.61 -24.30
C ASN A 125 10.05 11.04 -24.14
N ARG A 126 9.12 10.15 -23.76
CA ARG A 126 7.70 10.51 -23.60
C ARG A 126 7.27 10.26 -22.17
N ILE A 127 6.98 11.34 -21.45
CA ILE A 127 6.63 11.28 -20.04
C ILE A 127 5.30 11.96 -19.80
N LEU A 128 4.43 11.28 -19.06
CA LEU A 128 3.17 11.82 -18.58
C LEU A 128 3.23 11.97 -17.05
N LEU A 129 3.14 13.19 -16.56
CA LEU A 129 2.98 13.50 -15.15
C LEU A 129 1.49 13.60 -14.82
N HIS A 130 1.05 12.93 -13.77
CA HIS A 130 -0.32 12.99 -13.29
C HIS A 130 -0.38 13.65 -11.92
N LEU A 131 -1.18 14.71 -11.84
CA LEU A 131 -1.41 15.49 -10.62
C LEU A 131 -2.89 15.44 -10.23
N ASP A 132 -3.16 14.92 -9.03
CA ASP A 132 -4.52 14.77 -8.47
C ASP A 132 -4.75 15.58 -7.18
N SER A 133 -3.73 16.31 -6.71
CA SER A 133 -3.71 17.02 -5.42
C SER A 133 -3.55 18.53 -5.56
N SER A 134 -4.32 19.30 -4.78
CA SER A 134 -4.19 20.76 -4.64
C SER A 134 -3.21 21.20 -3.54
N LYS A 135 -2.44 20.26 -2.95
CA LYS A 135 -1.43 20.62 -1.95
C LYS A 135 -0.31 21.44 -2.62
N PRO A 136 0.11 22.59 -2.05
CA PRO A 136 1.18 23.41 -2.64
C PRO A 136 2.47 22.64 -2.92
N GLU A 137 2.86 21.74 -2.01
CA GLU A 137 4.03 20.88 -2.15
C GLU A 137 3.94 19.96 -3.39
N ARG A 138 2.76 19.37 -3.64
CA ARG A 138 2.53 18.49 -4.80
C ARG A 138 2.49 19.27 -6.10
N MET A 139 1.85 20.44 -6.11
CA MET A 139 1.82 21.32 -7.27
C MET A 139 3.21 21.85 -7.63
N GLN A 140 3.99 22.29 -6.64
CA GLN A 140 5.39 22.68 -6.84
C GLN A 140 6.23 21.51 -7.32
N GLY A 141 6.09 20.33 -6.71
CA GLY A 141 6.77 19.11 -7.13
C GLY A 141 6.51 18.77 -8.59
N ALA A 142 5.27 18.92 -9.07
CA ALA A 142 4.93 18.66 -10.46
C ALA A 142 5.62 19.65 -11.41
N LEU A 143 5.65 20.94 -11.07
CA LEU A 143 6.33 21.97 -11.85
C LEU A 143 7.84 21.83 -11.82
N ASP A 144 8.42 21.46 -10.66
CA ASP A 144 9.85 21.20 -10.50
C ASP A 144 10.27 19.98 -11.32
N GLN A 145 9.46 18.92 -11.31
CA GLN A 145 9.72 17.73 -12.09
C GLN A 145 9.62 18.03 -13.59
N ALA A 146 8.61 18.81 -14.01
CA ALA A 146 8.47 19.23 -15.40
C ALA A 146 9.69 20.03 -15.88
N ASP A 147 10.10 21.06 -15.12
CA ASP A 147 11.24 21.91 -15.46
C ASP A 147 12.57 21.12 -15.50
N ARG A 148 12.77 20.20 -14.54
CA ARG A 148 13.94 19.30 -14.51
C ARG A 148 14.01 18.40 -15.73
N LEU A 149 12.92 17.69 -16.03
CA LEU A 149 12.86 16.75 -17.16
C LEU A 149 13.13 17.46 -18.49
N LEU A 150 12.49 18.61 -18.71
CA LEU A 150 12.64 19.41 -19.93
C LEU A 150 14.06 19.99 -20.05
N THR A 151 14.58 20.61 -18.98
CA THR A 151 15.93 21.18 -18.97
C THR A 151 17.01 20.12 -19.19
N GLU A 152 16.85 18.93 -18.61
CA GLU A 152 17.79 17.83 -18.81
C GLU A 152 17.75 17.29 -20.25
N ALA A 153 16.56 17.18 -20.83
CA ALA A 153 16.42 16.79 -22.23
C ALA A 153 17.07 17.80 -23.18
N ASP A 154 16.86 19.10 -22.97
CA ASP A 154 17.47 20.18 -23.75
C ASP A 154 19.00 20.14 -23.66
N ARG A 155 19.54 19.98 -22.44
CA ARG A 155 20.99 19.88 -22.21
C ARG A 155 21.61 18.70 -22.95
N LYS A 156 20.89 17.57 -23.03
CA LYS A 156 21.32 16.35 -23.70
C LYS A 156 21.01 16.36 -25.21
N GLY A 157 20.40 17.42 -25.74
CA GLY A 157 19.96 17.49 -27.14
C GLY A 157 18.95 16.41 -27.52
N ARG A 158 18.18 15.93 -26.54
CA ARG A 158 17.29 14.78 -26.69
C ARG A 158 15.88 15.28 -27.00
N PRO A 159 15.23 14.80 -28.08
CA PRO A 159 13.83 15.11 -28.28
C PRO A 159 13.03 14.52 -27.12
N MET A 160 12.19 15.32 -26.46
CA MET A 160 11.33 14.88 -25.36
C MET A 160 9.91 15.40 -25.59
N GLN A 161 8.90 14.68 -25.12
CA GLN A 161 7.52 15.14 -24.99
C GLN A 161 7.09 14.97 -23.54
N LEU A 162 6.56 16.03 -22.95
CA LEU A 162 6.07 16.04 -21.58
C LEU A 162 4.61 16.43 -21.57
N GLU A 163 3.79 15.64 -20.91
CA GLU A 163 2.38 15.95 -20.69
C GLU A 163 2.06 15.95 -19.20
N ILE A 164 1.37 16.99 -18.74
CA ILE A 164 0.92 17.10 -17.35
C ILE A 164 -0.60 17.03 -17.34
N VAL A 165 -1.14 15.93 -16.84
CA VAL A 165 -2.58 15.70 -16.70
C VAL A 165 -3.02 16.03 -15.29
N ALA A 166 -3.93 16.99 -15.16
CA ALA A 166 -4.51 17.42 -13.89
C ALA A 166 -5.99 17.01 -13.78
N ASN A 167 -6.34 16.36 -12.68
CA ASN A 167 -7.72 15.98 -12.36
C ASN A 167 -8.03 16.24 -10.88
N SER A 168 -9.30 16.05 -10.50
CA SER A 168 -9.75 16.24 -9.13
C SER A 168 -9.27 17.57 -8.52
N TYR A 169 -8.51 17.54 -7.42
CA TYR A 169 -7.95 18.73 -6.78
C TYR A 169 -6.72 19.27 -7.51
N GLY A 170 -6.00 18.43 -8.26
CA GLY A 170 -4.87 18.85 -9.09
C GLY A 170 -5.25 19.86 -10.17
N LEU A 171 -6.54 19.95 -10.55
CA LEU A 171 -7.04 20.95 -11.49
C LEU A 171 -6.76 22.39 -11.02
N ASP A 172 -6.60 22.63 -9.72
CA ASP A 172 -6.28 23.95 -9.18
C ASP A 172 -4.98 24.54 -9.75
N LEU A 173 -4.04 23.70 -10.18
CA LEU A 173 -2.83 24.13 -10.87
C LEU A 173 -3.11 24.79 -12.24
N LEU A 174 -4.16 24.35 -12.94
CA LEU A 174 -4.50 24.82 -14.30
C LEU A 174 -5.62 25.86 -14.31
N ARG A 175 -6.16 26.24 -13.15
CA ARG A 175 -7.20 27.28 -13.03
C ARG A 175 -6.59 28.68 -13.14
N ALA A 176 -7.33 29.60 -13.74
CA ALA A 176 -6.99 31.02 -13.72
C ALA A 176 -6.89 31.54 -12.27
N GLY A 177 -5.92 32.42 -12.02
CA GLY A 177 -5.69 32.99 -10.69
C GLY A 177 -4.86 32.12 -9.73
N ASN A 178 -4.37 30.96 -10.17
CA ASN A 178 -3.45 30.16 -9.36
C ASN A 178 -2.06 30.85 -9.22
N PRO A 179 -1.34 30.66 -8.11
CA PRO A 179 -0.08 31.35 -7.84
C PRO A 179 1.09 30.92 -8.74
N TYR A 180 0.91 29.89 -9.57
CA TYR A 180 1.95 29.35 -10.46
C TYR A 180 1.70 29.67 -11.94
N ALA A 181 0.69 30.48 -12.27
CA ALA A 181 0.32 30.79 -13.65
C ALA A 181 1.51 31.31 -14.49
N GLU A 182 2.29 32.26 -13.95
CA GLU A 182 3.48 32.80 -14.62
C GLU A 182 4.54 31.72 -14.87
N ARG A 183 4.69 30.79 -13.93
CA ARG A 183 5.64 29.68 -14.05
C ARG A 183 5.21 28.69 -15.14
N ILE A 184 3.93 28.38 -15.23
CA ILE A 184 3.35 27.52 -16.27
C ILE A 184 3.57 28.15 -17.65
N GLU A 185 3.29 29.45 -17.80
CA GLU A 185 3.54 30.17 -19.05
C GLU A 185 5.03 30.20 -19.41
N ARG A 186 5.90 30.44 -18.43
CA ARG A 186 7.36 30.45 -18.67
C ARG A 186 7.87 29.10 -19.15
N ILE A 187 7.41 28.00 -18.55
CA ILE A 187 7.74 26.63 -18.99
C ILE A 187 7.23 26.42 -20.43
N GLY A 188 5.99 26.80 -20.72
CA GLY A 188 5.41 26.69 -22.07
C GLY A 188 6.12 27.52 -23.14
N ARG A 189 6.59 28.73 -22.81
CA ARG A 189 7.37 29.58 -23.72
C ARG A 189 8.77 29.03 -23.99
N ARG A 190 9.41 28.44 -22.97
CA ARG A 190 10.76 27.89 -23.07
C ARG A 190 10.79 26.55 -23.78
N HIS A 191 9.76 25.73 -23.58
CA HIS A 191 9.71 24.35 -24.03
C HIS A 191 8.42 24.11 -24.83
N ALA A 192 8.52 24.08 -26.15
CA ALA A 192 7.36 23.83 -27.03
C ALA A 192 6.79 22.41 -26.91
N ASN A 193 7.54 21.50 -26.29
CA ASN A 193 7.26 20.09 -26.12
C ASN A 193 6.54 19.74 -24.80
N VAL A 194 6.05 20.74 -24.06
CA VAL A 194 5.22 20.56 -22.87
C VAL A 194 3.74 20.76 -23.20
N GLN A 195 2.88 19.97 -22.57
CA GLN A 195 1.44 20.06 -22.73
C GLN A 195 0.73 19.99 -21.38
N TRP A 196 -0.21 20.91 -21.15
CA TRP A 196 -1.01 20.98 -19.93
C TRP A 196 -2.43 20.51 -20.23
N VAL A 197 -2.89 19.48 -19.53
CA VAL A 197 -4.16 18.80 -19.83
C VAL A 197 -5.07 18.81 -18.62
N ALA A 198 -6.22 19.45 -18.77
CA ALA A 198 -7.27 19.53 -17.77
C ALA A 198 -8.36 18.48 -18.01
N CYS A 199 -8.77 17.77 -16.96
CA CYS A 199 -9.84 16.78 -17.03
C CYS A 199 -11.23 17.43 -17.12
N SER A 200 -11.90 17.30 -18.27
CA SER A 200 -13.24 17.88 -18.51
C SER A 200 -14.30 17.36 -17.54
N GLN A 201 -14.24 16.08 -17.17
CA GLN A 201 -15.13 15.51 -16.15
C GLN A 201 -14.95 16.20 -14.78
N THR A 202 -13.72 16.59 -14.44
CA THR A 202 -13.46 17.35 -13.20
C THR A 202 -14.03 18.76 -13.29
N ILE A 203 -13.85 19.43 -14.44
CA ILE A 203 -14.41 20.75 -14.72
C ILE A 203 -15.94 20.73 -14.58
N ALA A 204 -16.61 19.75 -15.21
CA ALA A 204 -18.05 19.59 -15.15
C ALA A 204 -18.55 19.38 -13.71
N ARG A 205 -17.85 18.54 -12.93
CA ARG A 205 -18.17 18.29 -11.52
C ARG A 205 -18.07 19.58 -10.70
N LEU A 206 -17.00 20.35 -10.83
CA LEU A 206 -16.83 21.60 -10.07
C LEU A 206 -17.87 22.66 -10.46
N ASN A 207 -18.17 22.79 -11.75
CA ASN A 207 -19.23 23.69 -12.22
C ASN A 207 -20.60 23.30 -11.63
N SER A 208 -20.93 22.00 -11.54
CA SER A 208 -22.18 21.54 -10.89
C SER A 208 -22.23 21.81 -9.38
N GLN A 209 -21.08 22.03 -8.75
CA GLN A 209 -20.95 22.40 -7.33
C GLN A 209 -20.93 23.93 -7.14
N GLY A 210 -21.23 24.71 -8.19
CA GLY A 210 -21.21 26.18 -8.15
C GLY A 210 -19.82 26.81 -8.20
N GLN A 211 -18.78 26.02 -8.47
CA GLN A 211 -17.42 26.52 -8.64
C GLN A 211 -17.12 26.72 -10.12
N THR A 212 -17.29 27.95 -10.61
CA THR A 212 -16.95 28.30 -12.00
C THR A 212 -15.46 28.07 -12.25
N VAL A 213 -15.15 27.20 -13.22
CA VAL A 213 -13.79 26.89 -13.63
C VAL A 213 -13.43 27.65 -14.90
N THR A 214 -12.46 28.56 -14.78
CA THR A 214 -11.75 29.17 -15.92
C THR A 214 -10.34 28.60 -15.95
N LEU A 215 -9.89 28.10 -17.10
CA LEU A 215 -8.55 27.54 -17.28
C LEU A 215 -7.54 28.61 -17.71
N LEU A 216 -6.26 28.36 -17.46
CA LEU A 216 -5.18 29.10 -18.09
C LEU A 216 -5.18 28.91 -19.63
N PRO A 217 -4.78 29.92 -20.43
CA PRO A 217 -4.71 29.79 -21.89
C PRO A 217 -3.79 28.66 -22.38
N ALA A 218 -2.77 28.31 -21.58
CA ALA A 218 -1.83 27.24 -21.90
C ALA A 218 -2.42 25.83 -21.72
N ALA A 219 -3.58 25.69 -21.08
CA ALA A 219 -4.19 24.40 -20.80
C ALA A 219 -5.20 24.00 -21.88
N ARG A 220 -5.07 22.77 -22.39
CA ARG A 220 -6.10 22.11 -23.20
C ARG A 220 -6.93 21.17 -22.32
N THR A 221 -8.05 20.69 -22.85
CA THR A 221 -8.91 19.73 -22.15
C THR A 221 -8.80 18.33 -22.75
N ALA A 222 -8.99 17.32 -21.90
CA ALA A 222 -9.26 15.93 -22.31
C ALA A 222 -10.58 15.46 -21.67
N PRO A 223 -11.31 14.49 -22.25
CA PRO A 223 -12.59 14.04 -21.70
C PRO A 223 -12.46 13.52 -20.27
N THR A 224 -11.50 12.61 -20.04
CA THR A 224 -11.17 12.07 -18.72
C THR A 224 -9.66 11.93 -18.57
N ALA A 225 -9.14 12.11 -17.35
CA ALA A 225 -7.71 11.94 -17.08
C ALA A 225 -7.26 10.48 -17.23
N ILE A 226 -8.06 9.53 -16.78
CA ILE A 226 -7.76 8.10 -16.93
C ILE A 226 -7.71 7.72 -18.41
N GLY A 227 -8.64 8.21 -19.23
CA GLY A 227 -8.64 7.98 -20.67
C GLY A 227 -7.37 8.52 -21.34
N GLU A 228 -6.94 9.73 -20.98
CA GLU A 228 -5.68 10.30 -21.47
C GLU A 228 -4.48 9.45 -21.04
N ILE A 229 -4.38 9.09 -19.75
CA ILE A 229 -3.30 8.26 -19.21
C ILE A 229 -3.22 6.91 -19.94
N VAL A 230 -4.34 6.20 -20.09
CA VAL A 230 -4.38 4.91 -20.78
C VAL A 230 -3.95 5.04 -22.24
N THR A 231 -4.44 6.07 -22.94
CA THR A 231 -4.07 6.34 -24.34
C THR A 231 -2.57 6.58 -24.47
N ARG A 232 -1.98 7.36 -23.58
CA ARG A 232 -0.54 7.69 -23.58
C ARG A 232 0.30 6.48 -23.24
N LEU A 233 -0.10 5.68 -22.25
CA LEU A 233 0.57 4.44 -21.91
C LEU A 233 0.58 3.44 -23.08
N GLN A 234 -0.52 3.33 -23.83
CA GLN A 234 -0.58 2.51 -25.06
C GLN A 234 0.33 3.06 -26.18
N GLN A 235 0.53 4.37 -26.23
CA GLN A 235 1.47 5.05 -27.13
C GLN A 235 2.94 4.97 -26.68
N GLY A 236 3.24 4.20 -25.64
CA GLY A 236 4.60 3.99 -25.13
C GLY A 236 5.11 5.08 -24.20
N TRP A 237 4.23 5.92 -23.64
CA TRP A 237 4.62 6.91 -22.65
C TRP A 237 4.95 6.26 -21.31
N THR A 238 5.81 6.92 -20.55
CA THR A 238 6.08 6.60 -19.14
C THR A 238 5.19 7.46 -18.25
N TYR A 239 4.35 6.83 -17.44
CA TYR A 239 3.50 7.50 -16.46
C TYR A 239 4.26 7.71 -15.14
N ILE A 240 4.14 8.91 -14.57
CA ILE A 240 4.63 9.26 -13.24
C ILE A 240 3.50 9.96 -12.49
N ARG A 241 3.13 9.44 -11.33
CA ARG A 241 2.22 10.12 -10.40
C ARG A 241 3.01 11.07 -9.53
N VAL A 242 2.53 12.30 -9.32
CA VAL A 242 3.17 13.32 -8.47
C VAL A 242 2.44 13.51 -7.15
#